data_AF-I6SWP0-F1
#
_entry.id   AF-I6SWP0-F1
#
_cell.length_a   1.000
_cell.length_b   1.000
_cell.length_c   1.000
_cell.angle_alpha   90.00
_cell.angle_beta   90.00
_cell.angle_gamma   90.00
#
_symmetry.space_group_name_H-M   'P 1'
#
loop_
_entity.id
_entity.type
_entity.pdbx_description
1 polymer ?
#
loop_
_entity_poly.entity_id
_entity_poly.type
_entity_poly.pdbx_seq_one_letter_code
_entity_poly.pdbx_strand_id
1 'polypeptide(L)'
;MPYETELQRHLDIFALSLSLKKNNRWSPEDDKVNYPLLFSIYIKMIQQDEQEFFVRKQDKLKMIQSLNRSKDFYSFTRHTQLFHTLKRMISNDPRDFILLPLSYSIKKNKKSGHVSGALIYKETKNYRIILVDKRKHLSNSSVNMVKIPSEKMAPLCKELFAQRDHPKLETCYDILYRIIDHSSSNSFSSLDYTMHEQKEGNCVVKEIEATAKTALLHCRHNLLASQGKKN
;
A
#
# COMPACT_ATOMS: atom_id res chain seq x y z
N MET A 1 5.43 -7.64 -22.52
CA MET A 1 4.37 -7.99 -23.49
C MET A 1 3.05 -7.67 -22.83
N PRO A 2 2.12 -6.98 -23.52
CA PRO A 2 0.78 -6.73 -23.00
C PRO A 2 0.02 -8.04 -22.79
N TYR A 3 -1.02 -7.99 -21.96
CA TYR A 3 -1.93 -9.13 -21.78
C TYR A 3 -2.81 -9.32 -23.02
N GLU A 4 -2.93 -10.55 -23.49
CA GLU A 4 -3.73 -10.91 -24.69
C GLU A 4 -5.20 -11.15 -24.36
N THR A 5 -5.49 -11.63 -23.14
CA THR A 5 -6.85 -11.90 -22.66
C THR A 5 -7.01 -11.56 -21.17
N GLU A 6 -8.23 -11.34 -20.71
CA GLU A 6 -8.52 -11.16 -19.28
C GLU A 6 -8.14 -12.39 -18.47
N LEU A 7 -8.42 -13.60 -18.95
CA LEU A 7 -8.05 -14.85 -18.27
C LEU A 7 -6.52 -14.95 -18.07
N GLN A 8 -5.74 -14.62 -19.10
CA GLN A 8 -4.28 -14.59 -19.00
C GLN A 8 -3.80 -13.60 -17.95
N ARG A 9 -4.42 -12.40 -17.88
CA ARG A 9 -4.13 -11.40 -16.84
C ARG A 9 -4.42 -11.94 -15.43
N HIS A 10 -5.55 -12.60 -15.23
CA HIS A 10 -5.90 -13.21 -13.94
C HIS A 10 -4.90 -14.27 -13.51
N LEU A 11 -4.56 -15.21 -14.41
CA LEU A 11 -3.60 -16.27 -14.14
C LEU A 11 -2.20 -15.71 -13.85
N ASP A 12 -1.80 -14.65 -14.55
CA ASP A 12 -0.51 -14.00 -14.33
C ASP A 12 -0.43 -13.30 -12.97
N ILE A 13 -1.46 -12.54 -12.58
CA ILE A 13 -1.51 -11.90 -11.25
C ILE A 13 -1.53 -12.97 -10.14
N PHE A 14 -2.27 -14.05 -10.35
CA PHE A 14 -2.29 -15.17 -9.42
C PHE A 14 -0.89 -15.82 -9.28
N ALA A 15 -0.22 -16.14 -10.39
CA ALA A 15 1.14 -16.68 -10.38
C ALA A 15 2.15 -15.73 -9.71
N LEU A 16 2.01 -14.41 -9.90
CA LEU A 16 2.82 -13.39 -9.22
C LEU A 16 2.59 -13.43 -7.70
N SER A 17 1.34 -13.57 -7.25
CA SER A 17 1.02 -13.68 -5.81
C SER A 17 1.67 -14.90 -5.16
N LEU A 18 1.69 -16.02 -5.88
CA LEU A 18 2.35 -17.26 -5.47
C LEU A 18 3.88 -17.22 -5.59
N SER A 19 4.46 -16.14 -6.12
CA SER A 19 5.91 -16.00 -6.36
C SER A 19 6.46 -17.06 -7.32
N LEU A 20 5.67 -17.44 -8.33
CA LEU A 20 6.03 -18.41 -9.36
C LEU A 20 6.70 -17.76 -10.58
N LYS A 21 6.73 -16.42 -10.64
CA LYS A 21 7.30 -15.66 -11.76
C LYS A 21 7.65 -14.22 -11.36
N LYS A 22 8.52 -13.63 -12.18
CA LYS A 22 8.82 -12.19 -12.21
C LYS A 22 7.69 -11.39 -12.89
N ASN A 23 7.60 -10.10 -12.58
CA ASN A 23 6.56 -9.18 -13.10
C ASN A 23 6.80 -8.66 -14.53
N ASN A 24 7.38 -9.48 -15.42
CA ASN A 24 7.80 -9.07 -16.78
C ASN A 24 6.65 -8.60 -17.70
N ARG A 25 5.39 -8.90 -17.35
CA ARG A 25 4.18 -8.49 -18.09
C ARG A 25 3.37 -7.41 -17.39
N TRP A 26 3.83 -6.92 -16.22
CA TRP A 26 3.17 -5.86 -15.49
C TRP A 26 3.68 -4.50 -15.98
N SER A 27 2.84 -3.76 -16.71
CA SER A 27 3.10 -2.36 -17.08
C SER A 27 2.44 -1.41 -16.07
N PRO A 28 3.07 -0.28 -15.70
CA PRO A 28 2.42 0.77 -14.92
C PRO A 28 1.12 1.31 -15.57
N GLU A 29 1.02 1.25 -16.89
CA GLU A 29 -0.19 1.66 -17.63
C GLU A 29 -1.40 0.77 -17.30
N ASP A 30 -1.15 -0.48 -16.91
CA ASP A 30 -2.19 -1.43 -16.52
C ASP A 30 -2.55 -1.33 -15.03
N ASP A 31 -1.91 -0.46 -14.23
CA ASP A 31 -2.11 -0.38 -12.78
C ASP A 31 -3.59 -0.15 -12.41
N LYS A 32 -4.31 0.63 -13.22
CA LYS A 32 -5.76 0.89 -13.08
C LYS A 32 -6.64 -0.34 -13.24
N VAL A 33 -6.12 -1.43 -13.82
CA VAL A 33 -6.85 -2.69 -13.96
C VAL A 33 -6.24 -3.78 -13.07
N ASN A 34 -4.92 -3.86 -13.01
CA ASN A 34 -4.22 -4.92 -12.29
C ASN A 34 -4.38 -4.80 -10.77
N TYR A 35 -4.29 -3.60 -10.19
CA TYR A 35 -4.43 -3.44 -8.74
C TYR A 35 -5.85 -3.69 -8.24
N PRO A 36 -6.91 -3.20 -8.92
CA PRO A 36 -8.28 -3.59 -8.56
C PRO A 36 -8.52 -5.09 -8.61
N LEU A 37 -7.93 -5.79 -9.58
CA LEU A 37 -7.99 -7.24 -9.67
C LEU A 37 -7.24 -7.90 -8.49
N LEU A 38 -6.03 -7.45 -8.18
CA LEU A 38 -5.27 -7.94 -7.02
C LEU A 38 -6.04 -7.77 -5.70
N PHE A 39 -6.65 -6.61 -5.47
CA PHE A 39 -7.48 -6.39 -4.29
C PHE A 39 -8.74 -7.24 -4.27
N SER A 40 -9.33 -7.51 -5.44
CA SER A 40 -10.48 -8.41 -5.55
C SER A 40 -10.11 -9.85 -5.16
N ILE A 41 -8.91 -10.32 -5.51
CA ILE A 41 -8.37 -11.60 -5.04
C ILE A 41 -8.26 -11.61 -3.52
N TYR A 42 -7.65 -10.59 -2.91
CA TYR A 42 -7.53 -10.51 -1.45
C TYR A 42 -8.88 -10.44 -0.72
N ILE A 43 -9.85 -9.69 -1.28
CA ILE A 43 -11.22 -9.65 -0.77
C ILE A 43 -11.84 -11.05 -0.80
N LYS A 44 -11.72 -11.77 -1.92
CA LYS A 44 -12.25 -13.13 -2.06
C LYS A 44 -11.61 -14.11 -1.07
N MET A 45 -10.30 -14.02 -0.87
CA MET A 45 -9.59 -14.83 0.13
C MET A 45 -10.14 -14.60 1.55
N ILE A 46 -10.36 -13.34 1.95
CA ILE A 46 -10.93 -13.02 3.28
C ILE A 46 -12.40 -13.45 3.40
N GLN A 47 -13.18 -13.32 2.32
CA GLN A 47 -14.57 -13.78 2.27
C GLN A 47 -14.68 -15.29 2.50
N GLN A 48 -13.81 -16.07 1.86
CA GLN A 48 -13.78 -17.54 1.92
C GLN A 48 -13.02 -18.11 3.12
N ASP A 49 -12.42 -17.26 3.96
CA ASP A 49 -11.61 -17.65 5.12
C ASP A 49 -12.46 -18.17 6.29
N GLU A 50 -13.10 -19.32 6.17
CA GLU A 50 -13.98 -19.87 7.22
C GLU A 50 -13.24 -20.15 8.54
N GLN A 51 -11.95 -20.45 8.47
CA GLN A 51 -11.09 -20.83 9.60
C GLN A 51 -10.52 -19.64 10.37
N GLU A 52 -10.90 -18.42 10.02
CA GLU A 52 -10.34 -17.17 10.58
C GLU A 52 -8.80 -17.14 10.51
N PHE A 53 -8.21 -17.78 9.50
CA PHE A 53 -6.77 -17.85 9.35
C PHE A 53 -6.17 -16.44 9.13
N PHE A 54 -6.80 -15.65 8.25
CA PHE A 54 -6.37 -14.29 7.91
C PHE A 54 -7.00 -13.25 8.83
N VAL A 55 -8.32 -13.31 9.04
CA VAL A 55 -9.09 -12.27 9.77
C VAL A 55 -10.12 -12.92 10.69
N ARG A 56 -10.25 -12.40 11.92
CA ARG A 56 -11.33 -12.80 12.84
C ARG A 56 -12.69 -12.46 12.22
N LYS A 57 -13.70 -13.32 12.39
CA LYS A 57 -15.03 -13.19 11.78
C LYS A 57 -15.65 -11.81 12.01
N GLN A 58 -15.51 -11.26 13.22
CA GLN A 58 -16.00 -9.93 13.59
C GLN A 58 -15.32 -8.76 12.83
N ASP A 59 -14.08 -8.94 12.36
CA ASP A 59 -13.29 -7.90 11.71
C ASP A 59 -13.35 -7.99 10.17
N LYS A 60 -13.81 -9.14 9.62
CA LYS A 60 -13.87 -9.41 8.17
C LYS A 60 -14.56 -8.31 7.38
N LEU A 61 -15.73 -7.85 7.83
CA LEU A 61 -16.51 -6.85 7.10
C LEU A 61 -15.72 -5.54 6.94
N LYS A 62 -15.07 -5.07 8.01
CA LYS A 62 -14.27 -3.84 7.99
C LYS A 62 -13.01 -4.00 7.12
N MET A 63 -12.34 -5.14 7.21
CA MET A 63 -11.18 -5.43 6.34
C MET A 63 -11.57 -5.42 4.86
N ILE A 64 -12.70 -6.05 4.52
CA ILE A 64 -13.25 -6.04 3.15
C ILE A 64 -13.62 -4.61 2.71
N GLN A 65 -14.19 -3.79 3.60
CA GLN A 65 -14.48 -2.39 3.30
C GLN A 65 -13.21 -1.57 3.00
N SER A 66 -12.15 -1.74 3.79
CA SER A 66 -10.85 -1.08 3.57
C SER A 66 -10.21 -1.49 2.24
N LEU A 67 -10.28 -2.78 1.89
CA LEU A 67 -9.80 -3.26 0.59
C LEU A 67 -10.67 -2.78 -0.58
N ASN A 68 -12.00 -2.73 -0.43
CA ASN A 68 -12.87 -2.14 -1.44
C ASN A 68 -12.56 -0.66 -1.66
N ARG A 69 -12.31 0.10 -0.59
CA ARG A 69 -11.88 1.50 -0.71
C ARG A 69 -10.55 1.65 -1.46
N SER A 70 -9.61 0.72 -1.22
CA SER A 70 -8.33 0.65 -1.93
C SER A 70 -8.51 0.34 -3.42
N LYS A 71 -9.49 -0.52 -3.73
CA LYS A 71 -9.93 -0.82 -5.11
C LYS A 71 -10.58 0.38 -5.77
N ASP A 72 -11.51 1.05 -5.07
CA ASP A 72 -12.28 2.19 -5.59
C ASP A 72 -11.37 3.37 -5.95
N PHE A 73 -10.22 3.52 -5.28
CA PHE A 73 -9.21 4.53 -5.61
C PHE A 73 -8.84 4.55 -7.10
N TYR A 74 -8.80 3.40 -7.77
CA TYR A 74 -8.46 3.33 -9.19
C TYR A 74 -9.58 3.78 -10.14
N SER A 75 -10.81 3.88 -9.63
CA SER A 75 -11.96 4.43 -10.36
C SER A 75 -12.15 5.93 -10.15
N PHE A 76 -11.43 6.55 -9.20
CA PHE A 76 -11.58 7.98 -8.92
C PHE A 76 -11.13 8.83 -10.11
N THR A 77 -11.95 9.83 -10.45
CA THR A 77 -11.69 10.78 -11.53
C THR A 77 -11.10 12.09 -11.01
N ARG A 78 -11.16 12.35 -9.70
CA ARG A 78 -10.61 13.54 -9.06
C ARG A 78 -9.94 13.24 -7.71
N HIS A 79 -8.82 13.91 -7.44
CA HIS A 79 -8.08 13.82 -6.17
C HIS A 79 -8.92 14.12 -4.92
N THR A 80 -9.96 14.96 -5.03
CA THR A 80 -10.87 15.27 -3.92
C THR A 80 -11.64 14.04 -3.44
N GLN A 81 -11.88 13.04 -4.30
CA GLN A 81 -12.54 11.79 -3.90
C GLN A 81 -11.68 10.98 -2.93
N LEU A 82 -10.35 10.95 -3.12
CA LEU A 82 -9.42 10.33 -2.16
C LEU A 82 -9.50 11.06 -0.81
N PHE A 83 -9.44 12.39 -0.82
CA PHE A 83 -9.50 13.16 0.42
C PHE A 83 -10.84 12.97 1.16
N HIS A 84 -11.98 13.04 0.47
CA HIS A 84 -13.28 12.77 1.08
C HIS A 84 -13.40 11.35 1.63
N THR A 85 -12.84 10.38 0.91
CA THR A 85 -12.77 8.98 1.35
C THR A 85 -12.00 8.86 2.66
N LEU A 86 -10.83 9.49 2.77
CA LEU A 86 -10.02 9.51 3.98
C LEU A 86 -10.72 10.23 5.15
N LYS A 87 -11.41 11.35 4.90
CA LYS A 87 -12.17 12.08 5.94
C LYS A 87 -13.28 11.23 6.56
N ARG A 88 -13.89 10.32 5.80
CA ARG A 88 -15.00 9.46 6.25
C ARG A 88 -14.54 8.23 7.04
N MET A 89 -13.23 7.97 7.09
CA MET A 89 -12.70 6.87 7.90
C MET A 89 -12.93 7.12 9.39
N ILE A 90 -13.02 6.02 10.15
CA ILE A 90 -13.10 5.97 11.60
C ILE A 90 -11.69 6.22 12.15
N SER A 91 -11.57 7.24 13.00
CA SER A 91 -10.29 7.58 13.62
C SER A 91 -9.83 6.47 14.57
N ASN A 92 -8.54 6.14 14.51
CA ASN A 92 -7.87 5.17 15.38
C ASN A 92 -8.40 3.73 15.29
N ASP A 93 -9.15 3.37 14.24
CA ASP A 93 -9.55 1.98 13.99
C ASP A 93 -8.49 1.27 13.12
N PRO A 94 -7.79 0.24 13.64
CA PRO A 94 -6.74 -0.47 12.89
C PRO A 94 -7.29 -1.28 11.70
N ARG A 95 -8.61 -1.43 11.59
CA ARG A 95 -9.27 -2.12 10.47
C ARG A 95 -9.70 -1.16 9.37
N ASP A 96 -9.71 0.15 9.66
CA ASP A 96 -10.19 1.18 8.76
C ASP A 96 -9.01 1.89 8.11
N PHE A 97 -8.64 1.46 6.90
CA PHE A 97 -7.47 1.93 6.16
C PHE A 97 -7.74 2.06 4.67
N ILE A 98 -6.77 2.65 3.97
CA ILE A 98 -6.62 2.47 2.52
C ILE A 98 -5.20 1.98 2.23
N LEU A 99 -5.08 1.02 1.31
CA LEU A 99 -3.82 0.43 0.85
C LEU A 99 -3.51 0.96 -0.54
N LEU A 100 -2.40 1.66 -0.69
CA LEU A 100 -1.96 2.24 -1.96
C LEU A 100 -0.57 1.69 -2.36
N PRO A 101 -0.42 1.15 -3.57
CA PRO A 101 0.87 0.95 -4.20
C PRO A 101 1.54 2.29 -4.53
N LEU A 102 2.82 2.43 -4.18
CA LEU A 102 3.63 3.61 -4.47
C LEU A 102 4.77 3.23 -5.40
N SER A 103 4.70 3.67 -6.65
CA SER A 103 5.69 3.39 -7.68
C SER A 103 6.72 4.53 -7.76
N TYR A 104 8.01 4.18 -7.75
CA TYR A 104 9.12 5.15 -7.85
C TYR A 104 10.36 4.53 -8.48
N SER A 105 11.27 5.36 -8.94
CA SER A 105 12.60 4.91 -9.35
C SER A 105 13.57 4.86 -8.18
N ILE A 106 14.47 3.88 -8.18
CA ILE A 106 15.55 3.75 -7.19
C ILE A 106 16.89 4.31 -7.69
N LYS A 107 17.03 4.57 -9.00
CA LYS A 107 18.27 5.07 -9.61
C LYS A 107 17.96 6.09 -10.71
N LYS A 108 18.68 7.23 -10.70
CA LYS A 108 18.57 8.25 -11.75
C LYS A 108 18.90 7.63 -13.10
N ASN A 109 18.11 7.92 -14.12
CA ASN A 109 18.34 7.54 -15.52
C ASN A 109 18.40 6.03 -15.82
N LYS A 110 17.90 5.16 -14.93
CA LYS A 110 17.73 3.73 -15.19
C LYS A 110 16.25 3.36 -15.03
N LYS A 111 15.75 2.43 -15.87
CA LYS A 111 14.41 1.80 -15.74
C LYS A 111 14.30 0.87 -14.52
N SER A 112 15.00 1.17 -13.42
CA SER A 112 14.92 0.41 -12.18
C SER A 112 13.79 0.97 -11.34
N GLY A 113 12.57 0.58 -11.70
CA GLY A 113 11.37 0.88 -10.92
C GLY A 113 11.26 -0.03 -9.70
N HIS A 114 10.67 0.48 -8.63
CA HIS A 114 10.23 -0.28 -7.48
C HIS A 114 8.84 0.19 -7.06
N VAL A 115 8.11 -0.71 -6.42
CA VAL A 115 6.82 -0.42 -5.81
C VAL A 115 6.92 -0.80 -4.36
N SER A 116 6.58 0.12 -3.46
CA SER A 116 6.29 -0.18 -2.06
C SER A 116 4.78 -0.08 -1.80
N GLY A 117 4.30 -0.59 -0.67
CA GLY A 117 2.90 -0.41 -0.30
C GLY A 117 2.74 0.52 0.89
N ALA A 118 1.73 1.37 0.83
CA ALA A 118 1.39 2.32 1.89
C ALA A 118 0.01 2.02 2.47
N LEU A 119 -0.09 1.96 3.79
CA LEU A 119 -1.36 1.97 4.53
C LEU A 119 -1.58 3.37 5.09
N ILE A 120 -2.72 3.97 4.78
CA ILE A 120 -3.12 5.25 5.37
C ILE A 120 -4.24 4.99 6.38
N TYR A 121 -4.03 5.45 7.60
CA TYR A 121 -4.99 5.42 8.70
C TYR A 121 -5.34 6.85 9.12
N LYS A 122 -6.57 7.06 9.57
CA LYS A 122 -6.99 8.32 10.17
C LYS A 122 -6.75 8.27 11.69
N GLU A 123 -6.10 9.28 12.24
CA GLU A 123 -6.04 9.53 13.68
C GLU A 123 -6.96 10.71 14.05
N THR A 124 -6.99 11.11 15.33
CA THR A 124 -7.84 12.23 15.79
C THR A 124 -7.42 13.58 15.21
N LYS A 125 -6.10 13.84 15.10
CA LYS A 125 -5.55 15.14 14.66
C LYS A 125 -4.72 15.06 13.38
N ASN A 126 -4.37 13.87 12.94
CA ASN A 126 -3.45 13.62 11.84
C ASN A 126 -3.86 12.35 11.08
N TYR A 127 -3.12 12.04 10.02
CA TYR A 127 -3.16 10.75 9.35
C TYR A 127 -1.83 10.05 9.57
N ARG A 128 -1.87 8.74 9.73
CA ARG A 128 -0.68 7.91 9.81
C ARG A 128 -0.50 7.16 8.51
N ILE A 129 0.70 7.23 7.95
CA ILE A 129 1.09 6.41 6.81
C ILE A 129 2.10 5.37 7.29
N ILE A 130 1.79 4.09 7.09
CA ILE A 130 2.73 2.97 7.28
C ILE A 130 3.21 2.55 5.91
N LEU A 131 4.50 2.70 5.66
CA LEU A 131 5.19 2.31 4.45
C LEU A 131 5.81 0.92 4.66
N VAL A 132 5.52 0.00 3.75
CA VAL A 132 6.10 -1.35 3.73
C VAL A 132 6.95 -1.49 2.48
N ASP A 133 8.24 -1.73 2.69
CA ASP A 133 9.24 -1.93 1.64
C ASP A 133 10.24 -3.00 2.09
N LYS A 134 10.05 -4.24 1.64
CA LYS A 134 10.93 -5.35 2.00
C LYS A 134 12.35 -5.21 1.46
N ARG A 135 12.58 -4.34 0.48
CA ARG A 135 13.91 -4.01 -0.06
C ARG A 135 14.61 -2.90 0.70
N LYS A 136 13.92 -2.25 1.66
CA LYS A 136 14.54 -1.30 2.60
C LYS A 136 15.26 -0.15 1.89
N HIS A 137 14.67 0.39 0.82
CA HIS A 137 15.38 1.36 -0.02
C HIS A 137 15.55 2.72 0.67
N LEU A 138 14.62 3.12 1.52
CA LEU A 138 14.62 4.43 2.18
C LEU A 138 15.17 4.40 3.61
N SER A 139 15.16 3.23 4.26
CA SER A 139 15.63 3.04 5.63
C SER A 139 16.07 1.60 5.84
N ASN A 140 16.76 1.32 6.95
CA ASN A 140 17.16 -0.05 7.31
C ASN A 140 16.01 -0.94 7.81
N SER A 141 14.77 -0.43 7.86
CA SER A 141 13.58 -1.21 8.25
C SER A 141 12.64 -1.47 7.07
N SER A 142 12.04 -2.65 7.07
CA SER A 142 11.01 -3.03 6.10
C SER A 142 9.65 -2.37 6.36
N VAL A 143 9.44 -1.84 7.56
CA VAL A 143 8.20 -1.15 7.93
C VAL A 143 8.56 0.20 8.54
N ASN A 144 8.05 1.25 7.93
CA ASN A 144 8.30 2.62 8.35
C ASN A 144 6.97 3.35 8.55
N MET A 145 6.99 4.41 9.35
CA MET A 145 5.81 5.17 9.69
C MET A 145 6.10 6.67 9.59
N VAL A 146 5.08 7.43 9.22
CA VAL A 146 5.10 8.88 9.30
C VAL A 146 3.71 9.42 9.64
N LYS A 147 3.66 10.60 10.26
CA LYS A 147 2.41 11.31 10.56
C LYS A 147 2.27 12.54 9.67
N ILE A 148 1.09 12.69 9.09
CA ILE A 148 0.69 13.78 8.20
C ILE A 148 -0.36 14.63 8.93
N PRO A 149 -0.10 15.90 9.24
CA PRO A 149 -1.11 16.80 9.79
C PRO A 149 -2.36 16.84 8.91
N SER A 150 -3.55 16.97 9.51
CA SER A 150 -4.82 16.89 8.78
C SER A 150 -4.94 17.95 7.68
N GLU A 151 -4.42 19.15 7.94
CA GLU A 151 -4.35 20.28 7.02
C GLU A 151 -3.42 20.03 5.82
N LYS A 152 -2.43 19.16 5.97
CA LYS A 152 -1.51 18.75 4.89
C LYS A 152 -2.00 17.54 4.11
N MET A 153 -3.08 16.88 4.53
CA MET A 153 -3.55 15.66 3.86
C MET A 153 -4.22 15.94 2.50
N ALA A 154 -4.95 17.05 2.36
CA ALA A 154 -5.57 17.42 1.09
C ALA A 154 -4.55 17.62 -0.05
N PRO A 155 -3.47 18.41 0.12
CA PRO A 155 -2.44 18.52 -0.92
C PRO A 155 -1.71 17.19 -1.14
N LEU A 156 -1.43 16.40 -0.11
CA LEU A 156 -0.84 15.07 -0.28
C LEU A 156 -1.73 14.12 -1.11
N CYS A 157 -3.07 14.19 -0.96
CA CYS A 157 -4.00 13.41 -1.78
C CYS A 157 -3.88 13.76 -3.28
N LYS A 158 -3.56 15.02 -3.62
CA LYS A 158 -3.32 15.44 -5.00
C LYS A 158 -2.07 14.76 -5.56
N GLU A 159 -1.00 14.68 -4.77
CA GLU A 159 0.25 14.01 -5.14
C GLU A 159 0.06 12.48 -5.29
N LEU A 160 -0.64 11.84 -4.35
CA LEU A 160 -0.97 10.40 -4.42
C LEU A 160 -1.83 10.07 -5.64
N PHE A 161 -2.82 10.92 -5.93
CA PHE A 161 -3.66 10.77 -7.11
C PHE A 161 -2.87 10.94 -8.41
N ALA A 162 -1.96 11.92 -8.48
CA ALA A 162 -1.09 12.11 -9.62
C ALA A 162 -0.11 10.92 -9.80
N GLN A 163 0.43 10.38 -8.71
CA GLN A 163 1.32 9.21 -8.77
C GLN A 163 0.63 7.96 -9.31
N ARG A 164 -0.65 7.75 -8.99
CA ARG A 164 -1.46 6.65 -9.55
C ARG A 164 -1.56 6.73 -11.07
N ASP A 165 -1.76 7.91 -11.62
CA ASP A 165 -1.99 8.10 -13.06
C ASP A 165 -0.68 8.22 -13.85
N HIS A 166 0.30 8.91 -13.28
CA HIS A 166 1.56 9.27 -13.92
C HIS A 166 2.69 9.16 -12.91
N PRO A 167 3.14 7.94 -12.56
CA PRO A 167 4.25 7.77 -11.63
C PRO A 167 5.50 8.44 -12.21
N LYS A 168 6.08 9.40 -11.47
CA LYS A 168 7.29 10.11 -11.88
C LYS A 168 8.51 9.22 -11.68
N LEU A 169 8.83 8.42 -12.69
CA LEU A 169 9.96 7.49 -12.65
C LEU A 169 11.31 8.14 -12.98
N GLU A 170 11.32 9.42 -13.35
CA GLU A 170 12.55 10.17 -13.67
C GLU A 170 13.28 10.66 -12.40
N THR A 171 12.52 10.89 -11.32
CA THR A 171 13.06 11.36 -10.04
C THR A 171 13.06 10.21 -9.03
N CYS A 172 14.23 9.93 -8.44
CA CYS A 172 14.35 8.86 -7.44
C CYS A 172 13.47 9.15 -6.23
N TYR A 173 12.73 8.13 -5.78
CA TYR A 173 11.94 8.19 -4.55
C TYR A 173 10.92 9.36 -4.49
N ASP A 174 10.51 9.93 -5.63
CA ASP A 174 9.73 11.18 -5.70
C ASP A 174 8.52 11.18 -4.75
N ILE A 175 7.63 10.19 -4.87
CA ILE A 175 6.43 10.11 -4.02
C ILE A 175 6.76 9.93 -2.54
N LEU A 176 7.87 9.27 -2.20
CA LEU A 176 8.30 9.10 -0.81
C LEU A 176 8.76 10.42 -0.21
N TYR A 177 9.51 11.23 -0.97
CA TYR A 177 9.90 12.57 -0.53
C TYR A 177 8.71 13.51 -0.41
N ARG A 178 7.73 13.45 -1.33
CA ARG A 178 6.48 14.21 -1.18
C ARG A 178 5.74 13.87 0.10
N ILE A 179 5.67 12.58 0.46
CA ILE A 179 5.08 12.15 1.74
C ILE A 179 5.85 12.76 2.93
N ILE A 180 7.19 12.76 2.86
CA ILE A 180 8.05 13.36 3.89
C ILE A 180 7.82 14.87 4.02
N ASP A 181 7.75 15.61 2.91
CA ASP A 181 7.55 17.08 2.92
C ASP A 181 6.20 17.47 3.54
N HIS A 182 5.19 16.61 3.37
CA HIS A 182 3.88 16.78 3.99
C HIS A 182 3.81 16.29 5.44
N SER A 183 4.87 15.70 5.99
CA SER A 183 4.85 15.17 7.34
C SER A 183 5.09 16.22 8.43
N SER A 184 4.90 15.81 9.69
CA SER A 184 5.30 16.59 10.87
C SER A 184 6.79 16.46 11.20
N SER A 185 7.41 15.33 10.86
CA SER A 185 8.77 14.95 11.29
C SER A 185 9.84 15.15 10.23
N ASN A 186 9.46 15.50 8.99
CA ASN A 186 10.33 15.56 7.81
C ASN A 186 11.21 14.31 7.63
N SER A 187 10.71 13.16 8.11
CA SER A 187 11.40 11.87 8.05
C SER A 187 10.44 10.73 8.42
N PHE A 188 10.77 9.53 7.95
CA PHE A 188 10.11 8.31 8.40
C PHE A 188 10.75 7.78 9.68
N SER A 189 9.92 7.34 10.63
CA SER A 189 10.36 6.54 11.79
C SER A 189 10.25 5.05 11.47
N SER A 190 11.31 4.29 11.70
CA SER A 190 11.28 2.84 11.52
C SER A 190 10.47 2.14 12.61
N LEU A 191 9.67 1.15 12.22
CA LEU A 191 9.05 0.20 13.14
C LEU A 191 9.89 -1.08 13.18
N ASP A 192 9.95 -1.71 14.35
CA ASP A 192 10.77 -2.90 14.59
C ASP A 192 10.06 -4.17 14.10
N TYR A 193 9.90 -4.27 12.78
CA TYR A 193 9.32 -5.42 12.10
C TYR A 193 10.25 -5.86 10.98
N THR A 194 10.77 -7.08 11.11
CA THR A 194 11.62 -7.69 10.09
C THR A 194 10.79 -8.53 9.15
N MET A 195 10.88 -8.22 7.85
CA MET A 195 10.35 -9.05 6.78
C MET A 195 11.49 -9.69 6.00
N HIS A 196 11.32 -10.95 5.60
CA HIS A 196 12.25 -11.57 4.66
C HIS A 196 12.27 -10.84 3.33
N GLU A 197 13.45 -10.65 2.74
CA GLU A 197 13.56 -9.99 1.44
C GLU A 197 12.76 -10.71 0.35
N GLN A 198 12.48 -9.96 -0.73
CA GLN A 198 11.87 -10.55 -1.92
C GLN A 198 12.89 -11.41 -2.67
N LYS A 199 12.56 -12.68 -2.88
CA LYS A 199 13.39 -13.61 -3.66
C LYS A 199 13.30 -13.37 -5.18
N GLU A 200 12.15 -12.89 -5.65
CA GLU A 200 11.89 -12.64 -7.07
C GLU A 200 11.69 -11.15 -7.39
N GLY A 201 11.90 -10.77 -8.66
CA GLY A 201 11.58 -9.44 -9.17
C GLY A 201 10.08 -9.33 -9.43
N ASN A 202 9.27 -9.18 -8.39
CA ASN A 202 7.81 -9.11 -8.47
C ASN A 202 7.21 -8.15 -7.42
N CYS A 203 7.92 -7.05 -7.14
CA CYS A 203 7.56 -6.08 -6.11
C CYS A 203 6.14 -5.52 -6.25
N VAL A 204 5.67 -5.33 -7.48
CA VAL A 204 4.30 -4.87 -7.81
C VAL A 204 3.19 -5.67 -7.13
N VAL A 205 3.42 -6.97 -6.84
CA VAL A 205 2.47 -7.80 -6.08
C VAL A 205 2.99 -8.08 -4.67
N LYS A 206 4.27 -8.43 -4.50
CA LYS A 206 4.78 -8.91 -3.20
C LYS A 206 4.92 -7.83 -2.15
N GLU A 207 5.16 -6.57 -2.51
CA GLU A 207 5.09 -5.49 -1.53
C GLU A 207 3.64 -5.28 -1.09
N ILE A 208 2.68 -5.28 -2.02
CA ILE A 208 1.26 -5.08 -1.71
C ILE A 208 0.71 -6.21 -0.85
N GLU A 209 1.12 -7.46 -1.11
CA GLU A 209 0.82 -8.59 -0.24
C GLU A 209 1.39 -8.41 1.17
N ALA A 210 2.65 -7.96 1.28
CA ALA A 210 3.29 -7.70 2.56
C ALA A 210 2.63 -6.55 3.32
N THR A 211 2.17 -5.53 2.61
CA THR A 211 1.38 -4.42 3.15
C THR A 211 0.02 -4.90 3.64
N ALA A 212 -0.68 -5.72 2.87
CA ALA A 212 -1.94 -6.32 3.30
C ALA A 212 -1.75 -7.19 4.55
N LYS A 213 -0.69 -8.00 4.60
CA LYS A 213 -0.32 -8.77 5.81
C LYS A 213 0.01 -7.88 7.00
N THR A 214 0.66 -6.74 6.78
CA THR A 214 0.91 -5.74 7.83
C THR A 214 -0.40 -5.17 8.37
N ALA A 215 -1.38 -4.88 7.53
CA ALA A 215 -2.71 -4.44 7.96
C ALA A 215 -3.44 -5.51 8.79
N LEU A 216 -3.40 -6.77 8.33
CA LEU A 216 -3.95 -7.92 9.06
C LEU A 216 -3.28 -8.09 10.42
N LEU A 217 -1.95 -7.96 10.47
CA LEU A 217 -1.19 -8.00 11.72
C LEU A 217 -1.59 -6.84 12.64
N HIS A 218 -1.74 -5.62 12.11
CA HIS A 218 -2.17 -4.44 12.88
C HIS A 218 -3.56 -4.60 13.50
N CYS A 219 -4.48 -5.22 12.75
CA CYS A 219 -5.81 -5.54 13.24
C CYS A 219 -5.78 -6.51 14.43
N ARG A 220 -4.88 -7.49 14.43
CA ARG A 220 -4.78 -8.52 15.49
C ARG A 220 -3.92 -8.08 16.66
N HIS A 221 -2.83 -7.39 16.35
CA HIS A 221 -1.79 -6.97 17.26
C HIS A 221 -1.52 -5.50 16.99
N ASN A 222 -1.79 -4.65 17.97
CA ASN A 222 -1.49 -3.22 17.83
C ASN A 222 0.02 -3.04 17.55
N LEU A 223 0.37 -2.78 16.28
CA LEU A 223 1.77 -2.65 15.82
C LEU A 223 2.57 -1.58 16.57
N LEU A 224 1.88 -0.67 17.27
CA LEU A 224 2.50 0.42 18.00
C LEU A 224 2.62 0.16 19.50
N ALA A 225 2.02 -0.90 20.01
CA ALA A 225 2.17 -1.28 21.42
C ALA A 225 3.63 -1.59 21.78
N SER A 226 4.44 -2.04 20.82
CA SER A 226 5.87 -2.30 20.99
C SER A 226 6.75 -1.04 20.99
N GLN A 227 6.24 0.11 20.51
CA GLN A 227 7.01 1.35 20.42
C GLN A 227 7.04 2.14 21.74
N GLY A 228 6.16 1.83 22.69
CA GLY A 228 6.08 2.49 24.00
C GLY A 228 7.04 1.95 25.07
N LYS A 229 7.93 1.01 24.74
CA LYS A 229 8.87 0.39 25.70
C LYS A 229 10.31 0.93 25.64
N LYS A 230 10.58 1.98 24.85
CA LYS A 230 11.86 2.68 24.86
C LYS A 230 11.69 4.04 25.54
N ASN A 231 11.66 4.02 26.87
CA ASN A 231 12.00 5.17 27.71
C ASN A 231 13.30 4.83 28.43
#